data_AF-A0A1H2SZS4-F1
#
_entry.id   AF-A0A1H2SZS4-F1
#
_cell.length_a   1.000
_cell.length_b   1.000
_cell.length_c   1.000
_cell.angle_alpha   90.00
_cell.angle_beta   90.00
_cell.angle_gamma   90.00
#
_symmetry.space_group_name_H-M   'P 1'
#
loop_
_entity.id
_entity.type
_entity.pdbx_description
1 polymer ?
#
loop_
_entity_poly.entity_id
_entity_poly.type
_entity_poly.pdbx_seq_one_letter_code
_entity_poly.pdbx_strand_id
1 'polypeptide(L)' 'MNAPDKMDQTELLGRLYDHKQKQLLAASQRGDRLLCQVLAAEAQAICDAITKNRQ' A
#
# COMPACT_ATOMS: atom_id res chain seq x y z
N MET A 1 10.77 23.90 6.00
CA MET A 1 10.42 22.50 5.70
C MET A 1 8.96 22.53 5.29
N ASN A 2 8.68 22.55 3.99
CA ASN A 2 7.29 22.55 3.49
C ASN A 2 6.66 21.23 3.94
N ALA A 3 5.53 21.29 4.66
CA ALA A 3 4.75 20.11 4.97
C ALA A 3 4.48 19.38 3.64
N PRO A 4 4.66 18.04 3.58
CA PRO A 4 4.35 17.32 2.36
C PRO A 4 2.90 17.62 2.02
N ASP A 5 2.71 18.21 0.84
CA ASP A 5 1.39 18.58 0.35
C ASP A 5 0.50 17.33 0.43
N LYS A 6 -0.73 17.45 0.94
CA LYS A 6 -1.60 16.28 1.14
C LYS A 6 -1.85 15.53 -0.19
N MET A 7 -1.71 16.22 -1.33
CA MET A 7 -1.72 15.59 -2.66
C MET A 7 -0.51 14.69 -2.88
N ASP A 8 0.70 15.13 -2.54
CA ASP A 8 1.94 14.34 -2.61
C ASP A 8 1.87 13.08 -1.74
N GLN A 9 1.30 13.17 -0.52
CA GLN A 9 1.15 12.00 0.35
C GLN A 9 0.16 10.97 -0.22
N THR A 10 -0.98 11.41 -0.73
CA THR A 10 -1.98 10.49 -1.30
C THR A 10 -1.46 9.82 -2.56
N GLU A 11 -0.73 10.55 -3.40
CA GLU A 11 -0.10 9.99 -4.61
C GLU A 11 1.01 8.98 -4.24
N LEU A 12 1.84 9.30 -3.26
CA LEU A 12 2.87 8.40 -2.74
C LEU A 12 2.27 7.10 -2.18
N LEU A 13 1.21 7.22 -1.38
CA LEU A 13 0.49 6.07 -0.83
C LEU A 13 -0.17 5.23 -1.94
N GLY A 14 -0.72 5.86 -2.97
CA GLY A 14 -1.25 5.16 -4.15
C GLY A 14 -0.17 4.34 -4.88
N ARG A 15 1.02 4.92 -5.10
CA ARG A 15 2.16 4.22 -5.69
C ARG A 15 2.64 3.05 -4.82
N LEU A 16 2.69 3.23 -3.50
CA LEU A 16 3.04 2.18 -2.55
C LEU A 16 2.04 1.03 -2.58
N TYR A 17 0.74 1.34 -2.66
CA TYR A 17 -0.32 0.34 -2.76
C TYR A 17 -0.20 -0.51 -4.04
N ASP A 18 0.01 0.13 -5.19
CA ASP A 18 0.22 -0.57 -6.47
C ASP A 18 1.43 -1.52 -6.41
N HIS A 19 2.51 -1.07 -5.77
CA HIS A 19 3.71 -1.88 -5.61
C HIS A 19 3.49 -3.09 -4.69
N LYS A 20 2.70 -2.93 -3.60
CA LYS A 20 2.29 -4.03 -2.73
C LYS A 20 1.40 -5.03 -3.46
N GLN A 21 0.47 -4.59 -4.31
CA GLN A 21 -0.35 -5.49 -5.14
C GLN A 21 0.50 -6.33 -6.10
N LYS A 22 1.50 -5.74 -6.76
CA LYS A 22 2.41 -6.48 -7.64
C LYS A 22 3.20 -7.55 -6.88
N GLN A 23 3.68 -7.22 -5.68
CA GLN A 23 4.36 -8.17 -4.81
C GLN A 23 3.41 -9.30 -4.35
N LEU A 24 2.16 -8.98 -4.04
CA LEU A 24 1.15 -9.95 -3.64
C LEU A 24 0.85 -10.95 -4.78
N LEU A 25 0.74 -10.45 -6.01
CA LEU A 25 0.58 -11.28 -7.21
C LEU A 25 1.79 -12.22 -7.41
N ALA A 26 3.00 -11.73 -7.20
CA ALA A 26 4.22 -12.54 -7.30
C ALA A 26 4.30 -13.60 -6.18
N ALA A 27 3.99 -13.23 -4.94
CA ALA A 27 3.96 -14.13 -3.79
C ALA A 27 2.87 -15.21 -3.93
N SER A 28 1.71 -14.84 -4.49
CA SER A 28 0.60 -15.77 -4.74
C SER A 28 0.97 -16.83 -5.77
N GLN A 29 1.70 -16.44 -6.83
CA GLN A 29 2.22 -17.38 -7.83
C GLN A 29 3.29 -18.33 -7.26
N ARG A 30 4.05 -17.88 -6.26
CA ARG A 30 5.05 -18.70 -5.57
C ARG A 30 4.45 -19.62 -4.49
N GLY A 31 3.19 -19.42 -4.12
CA GLY A 31 2.52 -20.18 -3.05
C GLY A 31 2.94 -19.75 -1.64
N ASP A 32 3.57 -18.60 -1.48
CA ASP A 32 4.08 -18.11 -0.20
C ASP A 32 2.94 -17.50 0.64
N ARG A 33 2.21 -18.36 1.35
CA ARG A 33 0.98 -17.99 2.09
C ARG A 33 1.20 -16.92 3.15
N LEU A 34 2.30 -16.97 3.90
CA LEU A 34 2.63 -15.98 4.93
C LEU A 34 2.94 -14.62 4.31
N LEU A 35 3.74 -14.62 3.23
CA LEU A 35 4.08 -13.39 2.52
C LEU A 35 2.84 -12.74 1.92
N CYS A 36 1.92 -13.53 1.36
CA CYS A 36 0.64 -13.01 0.87
C CYS A 36 -0.21 -12.37 1.98
N GLN A 37 -0.26 -12.98 3.17
CA GLN A 37 -0.99 -12.43 4.31
C GLN A 37 -0.39 -11.10 4.78
N VAL A 38 0.94 -11.02 4.87
CA VAL A 38 1.65 -9.80 5.26
C VAL A 38 1.42 -8.70 4.23
N LEU A 39 1.60 -9.00 2.94
CA LEU A 39 1.42 -8.02 1.85
C LEU A 39 -0.03 -7.52 1.76
N ALA A 40 -1.02 -8.38 1.99
CA ALA A 40 -2.42 -7.99 2.06
C ALA A 40 -2.71 -7.07 3.26
N ALA A 41 -2.14 -7.36 4.43
CA ALA A 41 -2.28 -6.51 5.61
C ALA A 41 -1.61 -5.14 5.41
N GLU A 42 -0.44 -5.09 4.79
CA GLU A 42 0.24 -3.84 4.43
C GLU A 42 -0.57 -3.02 3.42
N ALA A 43 -1.14 -3.66 2.39
CA ALA A 43 -2.00 -3.00 1.42
C ALA A 43 -3.25 -2.40 2.07
N GLN A 44 -3.86 -3.13 3.02
CA GLN A 44 -5.00 -2.64 3.80
C GLN A 44 -4.63 -1.41 4.64
N ALA A 45 -3.49 -1.45 5.34
CA ALA A 45 -3.03 -0.32 6.14
C ALA A 45 -2.76 0.94 5.30
N ILE A 46 -2.24 0.79 4.08
CA ILE A 46 -2.05 1.89 3.13
C ILE A 46 -3.40 2.46 2.68
N CYS A 47 -4.37 1.59 2.39
CA CYS A 47 -5.73 2.01 2.01
C CYS A 47 -6.43 2.80 3.14
N ASP A 48 -6.29 2.34 4.38
CA ASP A 48 -6.79 3.06 5.56
C ASP A 48 -6.08 4.42 5.73
N ALA A 49 -4.77 4.49 5.48
CA ALA A 49 -4.02 5.73 5.53
C ALA A 49 -4.46 6.73 4.44
N ILE A 50 -4.76 6.25 3.24
CA ILE A 50 -5.32 7.08 2.14
C ILE A 50 -6.69 7.62 2.53
N THR A 51 -7.55 6.76 3.08
CA THR A 51 -8.90 7.15 3.52
C THR A 51 -8.84 8.21 4.62
N LYS A 52 -7.95 8.03 5.61
CA LYS A 52 -7.73 8.99 6.69
C LYS A 52 -7.11 10.31 6.22
N ASN A 53 -6.28 10.31 5.18
CA ASN A 53 -5.68 11.52 4.63
C ASN A 53 -6.67 12.42 3.87
N ARG A 54 -7.80 11.85 3.41
CA ARG A 54 -8.87 12.59 2.74
C ARG A 54 -9.89 13.23 3.69
N GLN A 55 -9.90 12.86 4.98
CA GLN A 55 -10.76 13.48 6.01
C GLN A 55 -10.10 14.75 6.59
#